data_AF-A0AAX2S0D3-F1
#
_entry.id   AF-A0AAX2S0D3-F1
#
_cell.length_a   1.000
_cell.length_b   1.000
_cell.length_c   1.000
_cell.angle_alpha   90.00
_cell.angle_beta   90.00
_cell.angle_gamma   90.00
#
_symmetry.space_group_name_H-M   'P 1'
#
loop_
_entity.id
_entity.type
_entity.pdbx_description
1 polymer ?
#
loop_
_entity_poly.entity_id
_entity_poly.type
_entity_poly.pdbx_seq_one_letter_code
_entity_poly.pdbx_strand_id
1 'polypeptide(L)'
;MDYTNFNMRLDNDLRRRAYPILEQYGLTPSQAVRMFFNQIAQTGKIPLSFDWAENQTLTPKAAARLRQTEQEFANGEFERFNSLDELNQAIKEISHG
;
A
#
# COMPACT_ATOMS: atom_id res chain seq x y z
N MET A 1 -5.75 18.72 24.77
CA MET A 1 -5.59 17.48 23.98
C MET A 1 -6.74 16.58 24.37
N ASP A 2 -7.58 16.23 23.41
CA ASP A 2 -8.69 15.30 23.62
C ASP A 2 -8.14 13.88 23.58
N TYR A 3 -8.55 13.03 24.51
CA TYR A 3 -8.10 11.65 24.60
C TYR A 3 -9.32 10.73 24.47
N THR A 4 -9.29 9.86 23.47
CA THR A 4 -10.31 8.83 23.28
C THR A 4 -9.80 7.48 23.76
N ASN A 5 -10.64 6.75 24.49
CA ASN A 5 -10.33 5.38 24.89
C ASN A 5 -10.51 4.42 23.72
N PHE A 6 -9.52 3.59 23.46
CA PHE A 6 -9.56 2.55 22.43
C PHE A 6 -9.55 1.17 23.09
N ASN A 7 -10.65 0.43 22.96
CA ASN A 7 -10.78 -0.92 23.49
C ASN A 7 -10.71 -1.93 22.34
N MET A 8 -9.77 -2.88 22.43
CA MET A 8 -9.55 -3.91 21.42
C MET A 8 -9.79 -5.29 22.04
N ARG A 9 -10.57 -6.13 21.36
CA ARG A 9 -10.68 -7.55 21.70
C ARG A 9 -9.54 -8.31 21.04
N LEU A 10 -8.87 -9.14 21.83
CA LEU A 10 -7.76 -9.97 21.38
C LEU A 10 -8.04 -11.42 21.75
N ASP A 11 -7.83 -12.34 20.80
CA ASP A 11 -7.91 -13.76 21.09
C ASP A 11 -6.82 -14.19 22.09
N ASN A 12 -7.12 -15.20 22.91
CA ASN A 12 -6.22 -15.68 23.94
C ASN A 12 -4.90 -16.22 23.39
N ASP A 13 -4.94 -16.90 22.24
CA ASP A 13 -3.74 -17.44 21.62
C ASP A 13 -2.84 -16.32 21.07
N LEU A 14 -3.45 -15.34 20.42
CA LEU A 14 -2.73 -14.18 19.90
C LEU A 14 -2.08 -13.36 21.02
N ARG A 15 -2.80 -13.15 22.13
CA ARG A 15 -2.26 -12.51 23.33
C ARG A 15 -1.03 -13.24 23.85
N ARG A 16 -1.13 -14.57 24.02
CA ARG A 16 -0.05 -15.41 24.54
C ARG A 16 1.20 -15.37 23.68
N ARG A 17 1.05 -15.25 22.35
CA ARG A 17 2.19 -15.15 21.42
C ARG A 17 2.77 -13.74 21.32
N ALA A 18 1.93 -12.71 21.33
CA ALA A 18 2.36 -11.33 21.10
C ALA A 18 2.98 -10.68 22.35
N TYR A 19 2.44 -10.95 23.55
CA TYR A 19 2.86 -10.25 24.77
C TYR A 19 4.34 -10.49 25.13
N PRO A 20 4.86 -11.74 25.10
CA PRO A 20 6.27 -11.97 25.41
C PRO A 20 7.21 -11.24 24.45
N ILE A 21 6.83 -11.11 23.18
CA ILE A 21 7.63 -10.37 22.19
C ILE A 21 7.63 -8.88 22.54
N LEU A 22 6.48 -8.30 22.83
CA LEU A 22 6.39 -6.89 23.24
C LEU A 22 7.19 -6.61 24.52
N GLU A 23 7.14 -7.52 25.50
CA GLU A 23 7.90 -7.44 26.74
C GLU A 23 9.41 -7.51 26.51
N GLN A 24 9.89 -8.32 25.56
CA GLN A 24 11.30 -8.34 25.16
C GLN A 24 11.79 -6.99 24.63
N TYR A 25 10.92 -6.23 23.98
CA TYR A 25 11.21 -4.86 23.54
C TYR A 25 10.91 -3.79 24.62
N GLY A 26 10.48 -4.20 25.83
CA GLY A 26 10.09 -3.28 26.89
C GLY A 26 8.83 -2.46 26.58
N LEU A 27 7.97 -2.97 25.69
CA LEU A 27 6.78 -2.28 25.22
C LEU A 27 5.51 -2.86 25.86
N THR A 28 4.61 -1.98 26.26
CA THR A 28 3.23 -2.37 26.59
C THR A 28 2.41 -2.53 25.30
N PRO A 29 1.35 -3.36 25.30
CA PRO A 29 0.45 -3.52 24.15
C PRO A 29 -0.13 -2.17 23.66
N SER A 30 -0.53 -1.30 24.57
CA SER A 30 -1.06 0.02 24.22
C SER A 30 -0.02 0.91 23.54
N GLN A 31 1.25 0.84 23.96
CA GLN A 31 2.33 1.57 23.28
C GLN A 31 2.54 1.05 21.86
N ALA A 32 2.58 -0.27 21.67
CA ALA A 32 2.73 -0.86 20.34
C ALA A 32 1.59 -0.45 19.38
N VAL A 33 0.35 -0.48 19.86
CA VAL A 33 -0.82 -0.03 19.08
C VAL A 33 -0.74 1.46 18.76
N ARG A 34 -0.30 2.29 19.72
CA ARG A 34 -0.11 3.73 19.48
C ARG A 34 0.99 4.00 18.45
N MET A 35 2.09 3.25 18.49
CA MET A 35 3.16 3.34 17.49
C MET A 35 2.66 2.93 16.11
N PHE A 36 1.86 1.86 16.03
CA PHE A 36 1.23 1.42 14.78
C PHE A 36 0.37 2.53 14.16
N PHE A 37 -0.50 3.17 14.93
CA PHE A 37 -1.32 4.30 14.45
C PHE A 37 -0.47 5.51 14.05
N ASN A 38 0.57 5.85 14.82
CA ASN A 38 1.49 6.92 14.45
C ASN A 38 2.17 6.64 13.12
N GLN A 39 2.58 5.40 12.86
CA GLN A 39 3.22 5.05 11.60
C GLN A 39 2.26 5.14 10.42
N ILE A 40 0.98 4.76 10.61
CA ILE A 40 -0.06 4.97 9.58
C ILE A 40 -0.23 6.46 9.30
N ALA A 41 -0.38 7.29 10.34
CA ALA A 41 -0.57 8.72 10.19
C ALA A 41 0.63 9.41 9.52
N GLN A 42 1.86 8.97 9.81
CA GLN A 42 3.08 9.53 9.23
C GLN A 42 3.32 9.09 7.79
N THR A 43 3.03 7.83 7.46
CA THR A 43 3.36 7.26 6.14
C THR A 43 2.20 7.24 5.16
N GLY A 44 0.98 7.46 5.63
CA GLY A 44 -0.24 7.34 4.82
C GLY A 44 -0.56 5.92 4.38
N LYS A 45 0.17 4.91 4.87
CA LYS A 45 -0.01 3.49 4.50
C LYS A 45 0.00 2.58 5.72
N ILE A 46 -0.58 1.39 5.59
CA ILE A 46 -0.57 0.38 6.64
C ILE A 46 0.82 -0.29 6.69
N PRO A 47 1.55 -0.23 7.82
CA PRO A 47 2.91 -0.75 7.93
C PRO A 47 2.93 -2.26 8.22
N LEU A 48 2.23 -3.03 7.39
CA LEU A 48 2.22 -4.49 7.42
C LEU A 48 2.64 -5.00 6.05
N SER A 49 3.43 -6.07 6.02
CA SER A 49 3.73 -6.77 4.78
C SER A 49 2.53 -7.63 4.40
N PHE A 50 1.89 -7.30 3.28
CA PHE A 50 0.82 -8.11 2.69
C PHE A 50 1.41 -9.18 1.77
N ASP A 51 2.43 -9.90 2.24
CA ASP A 51 3.18 -10.91 1.47
C ASP A 51 2.26 -12.05 0.97
N TRP A 52 1.17 -12.33 1.70
CA TRP A 52 0.12 -13.24 1.24
C TRP A 52 -0.59 -12.79 -0.04
N ALA A 53 -0.58 -11.48 -0.35
CA ALA A 53 -1.05 -10.90 -1.60
C ALA A 53 0.06 -10.81 -2.67
N GLU A 54 1.31 -11.06 -2.32
CA GLU A 54 2.44 -11.09 -3.27
C GLU A 54 2.39 -12.32 -4.19
N ASN A 55 1.70 -13.38 -3.74
CA ASN A 55 1.30 -14.51 -4.59
C ASN A 55 0.18 -14.17 -5.59
N GLN A 56 -0.37 -12.95 -5.53
CA GLN A 56 -1.20 -12.42 -6.60
C GLN A 56 -0.25 -12.01 -7.73
N THR A 57 0.24 -13.04 -8.44
CA THR A 57 0.88 -12.90 -9.75
C THR A 57 0.10 -11.84 -10.52
N LEU A 58 0.82 -10.84 -11.06
CA LEU A 58 0.26 -9.83 -11.95
C LEU A 58 -0.81 -10.51 -12.80
N THR A 59 -2.05 -10.02 -12.73
CA THR A 59 -3.12 -10.62 -13.54
C THR A 59 -2.59 -10.76 -14.97
N PRO A 60 -2.92 -11.84 -15.69
CA PRO A 60 -2.38 -12.06 -17.04
C PRO A 60 -2.57 -10.83 -17.93
N LYS A 61 -3.62 -10.03 -17.69
CA LYS A 61 -3.87 -8.73 -18.31
C LYS A 61 -2.83 -7.65 -17.94
N ALA A 62 -2.46 -7.52 -16.66
CA ALA A 62 -1.42 -6.59 -16.21
C ALA A 62 -0.04 -6.99 -16.75
N ALA A 63 0.30 -8.28 -16.72
CA ALA A 63 1.55 -8.79 -17.27
C ALA A 63 1.62 -8.64 -18.81
N ALA A 64 0.48 -8.77 -19.51
CA ALA A 64 0.40 -8.52 -20.95
C ALA A 64 0.54 -7.03 -21.28
N ARG A 65 -0.09 -6.14 -20.50
CA ARG A 65 0.04 -4.68 -20.66
C ARG A 65 1.48 -4.21 -20.47
N LEU A 66 2.19 -4.72 -19.46
CA LEU A 66 3.59 -4.38 -19.25
C LEU A 66 4.46 -4.82 -20.44
N ARG A 67 4.29 -6.06 -20.92
CA ARG A 67 5.00 -6.55 -22.11
C ARG A 67 4.68 -5.75 -23.38
N GLN A 68 3.42 -5.35 -23.55
CA GLN A 68 3.00 -4.51 -24.67
C GLN A 68 3.69 -3.15 -24.60
N THR A 69 3.67 -2.51 -23.44
CA THR A 69 4.36 -1.24 -23.22
C THR A 69 5.86 -1.36 -23.50
N GLU A 70 6.54 -2.40 -23.02
CA GLU A 70 7.97 -2.62 -23.34
C GLU A 70 8.22 -2.74 -24.86
N GLN A 71 7.32 -3.38 -25.60
CA GLN A 71 7.41 -3.50 -27.07
C GLN A 71 7.13 -2.17 -27.78
N GLU A 72 6.13 -1.41 -27.33
CA GLU A 72 5.78 -0.08 -27.85
C GLU A 72 6.97 0.88 -27.68
N PHE A 73 7.61 0.88 -26.49
CA PHE A 73 8.82 1.65 -26.24
C PHE A 73 10.01 1.21 -27.10
N ALA A 74 10.21 -0.10 -27.32
CA ALA A 74 11.29 -0.62 -28.16
C ALA A 74 11.10 -0.29 -29.65
N ASN A 75 9.85 -0.28 -30.12
CA ASN A 75 9.48 0.07 -31.49
C ASN A 75 9.42 1.59 -31.73
N GLY A 76 9.58 2.40 -30.68
CA GLY A 76 9.49 3.85 -30.77
C GLY A 76 8.05 4.39 -30.84
N GLU A 77 7.06 3.54 -30.60
CA GLU A 77 5.65 3.90 -30.43
C GLU A 77 5.44 4.45 -29.02
N PHE A 78 5.96 5.64 -28.78
CA PHE A 78 5.70 6.38 -27.55
C PHE A 78 5.18 7.78 -27.89
N GLU A 79 4.11 8.18 -27.23
CA GLU A 79 3.59 9.53 -27.33
C GLU A 79 4.34 10.42 -26.34
N ARG A 80 5.09 11.40 -26.83
CA ARG A 80 5.75 12.39 -25.98
C ARG A 80 4.84 13.57 -25.81
N PHE A 81 4.49 13.85 -24.56
CA PHE A 81 3.77 15.06 -24.22
C PHE A 81 4.76 16.14 -23.81
N ASN A 82 4.63 17.34 -24.39
CA ASN A 82 5.51 18.46 -24.11
C ASN A 82 5.09 19.22 -22.84
N SER A 83 3.90 18.94 -22.30
CA SER A 83 3.35 19.61 -21.12
C SER A 83 2.26 18.78 -20.43
N LEU A 84 2.09 19.02 -19.12
CA LEU A 84 1.05 18.38 -18.31
C LEU A 84 -0.39 18.69 -18.81
N ASP A 85 -0.57 19.84 -19.46
CA ASP A 85 -1.85 20.24 -20.06
C ASP A 85 -2.23 19.36 -21.26
N GLU A 86 -1.27 19.11 -22.15
CA GLU A 86 -1.40 18.24 -23.32
C GLU A 86 -1.71 16.79 -22.90
N LEU A 87 -1.02 16.29 -21.87
CA LEU A 87 -1.29 14.98 -21.28
C LEU A 87 -2.70 14.90 -20.67
N ASN A 88 -3.14 15.93 -19.95
CA ASN A 88 -4.48 15.96 -19.37
C ASN A 88 -5.58 16.01 -20.44
N GLN A 89 -5.32 16.66 -21.57
CA GLN A 89 -6.25 16.73 -22.69
C GLN A 89 -6.36 15.37 -23.39
N ALA A 90 -5.24 14.72 -23.69
CA ALA A 90 -5.21 13.38 -24.28
C ALA A 90 -5.93 12.34 -23.40
N ILE A 91 -5.70 12.35 -22.08
CA ILE A 91 -6.39 11.44 -21.15
C ILE A 91 -7.89 11.71 -21.10
N LYS A 92 -8.32 12.98 -21.17
CA LYS A 92 -9.75 13.34 -21.21
C LYS A 92 -10.43 12.81 -22.47
N GLU A 93 -9.77 12.88 -23.62
CA GLU A 93 -10.28 12.37 -24.89
C GLU A 93 -10.41 10.84 -24.88
N ILE A 94 -9.42 10.13 -24.32
CA ILE A 94 -9.45 8.66 -24.18
C ILE A 94 -10.55 8.21 -23.19
N SER A 95 -10.82 9.00 -22.15
CA SER A 95 -11.78 8.64 -21.11
C SER A 95 -13.25 8.95 -21.46
N HIS A 96 -13.50 9.68 -22.56
CA HIS A 96 -14.85 9.98 -23.10
C HIS A 96 -15.20 9.17 -24.36
N GLY A 97 -14.36 8.20 -24.75
CA GLY A 97 -14.62 7.25 -25.84
C GLY A 97 -15.28 5.96 -25.39
#